data_AF-A0A7Y8WLP1-F1
#
_entry.id   AF-A0A7Y8WLP1-F1
#
_cell.length_a   1.000
_cell.length_b   1.000
_cell.length_c   1.000
_cell.angle_alpha   90.00
_cell.angle_beta   90.00
_cell.angle_gamma   90.00
#
_symmetry.space_group_name_H-M   'P 1'
#
loop_
_entity.id
_entity.type
_entity.pdbx_description
1 polymer ?
#
loop_
_entity_poly.entity_id
_entity_poly.type
_entity_poly.pdbx_seq_one_letter_code
_entity_poly.pdbx_strand_id
1 'polypeptide(L)'
;MTRFELYHQKTKQFSWKGPFFFILMCMILSVGFFVFRYYYLSTIKIESPEENLGSQVVIHLPDGKEVFTYENYIFEKDGRTYYKGERNTIDLTGGTVTYENWE
;
A
#
# COMPACT_ATOMS: atom_id res chain seq x y z
N MET A 1 -46.17 55.60 -20.55
CA MET A 1 -45.92 54.61 -19.48
C MET A 1 -46.91 54.89 -18.35
N THR A 2 -47.91 54.04 -18.15
CA THR A 2 -49.02 54.26 -17.21
C THR A 2 -48.69 53.67 -15.84
N ARG A 3 -49.15 54.32 -14.76
CA ARG A 3 -48.92 53.93 -13.34
C ARG A 3 -49.28 52.46 -13.01
N PHE A 4 -50.06 51.80 -13.86
CA PHE A 4 -50.43 50.39 -13.71
C PHE A 4 -49.28 49.41 -13.97
N GLU A 5 -48.29 49.76 -14.77
CA GLU A 5 -47.15 48.87 -15.07
C GLU A 5 -46.19 48.72 -13.88
N LEU A 6 -46.10 49.73 -13.00
CA LEU A 6 -45.25 49.71 -11.81
C LEU A 6 -45.73 48.73 -10.73
N TYR A 7 -47.01 48.33 -10.72
CA TYR A 7 -47.59 47.47 -9.68
C TYR A 7 -47.56 45.97 -10.01
N HIS A 8 -47.31 45.60 -11.27
CA HIS A 8 -47.27 44.19 -11.69
C HIS A 8 -45.92 43.51 -11.48
N GLN A 9 -44.88 44.26 -11.09
CA GLN A 9 -43.57 43.69 -10.75
C GLN A 9 -43.55 43.22 -9.30
N LYS A 10 -44.54 42.41 -8.89
CA LYS A 10 -44.50 41.71 -7.59
C LYS A 10 -43.42 40.64 -7.72
N THR A 11 -42.23 40.93 -7.21
CA THR A 11 -41.11 39.98 -7.19
C THR A 11 -41.58 38.68 -6.58
N LYS A 12 -41.69 37.65 -7.42
CA LYS A 12 -42.04 36.28 -7.02
C LYS A 12 -41.00 35.87 -5.99
N GLN A 13 -41.37 35.82 -4.71
CA GLN A 13 -40.46 35.49 -3.62
C GLN A 13 -39.78 34.17 -3.95
N PHE A 14 -38.50 34.24 -4.29
CA PHE A 14 -37.71 33.08 -4.66
C PHE A 14 -37.59 32.19 -3.41
N SER A 15 -38.32 31.09 -3.40
CA SER A 15 -38.33 30.17 -2.28
C SER A 15 -37.00 29.41 -2.24
N TRP A 16 -36.08 29.88 -1.41
CA TRP A 16 -34.73 29.34 -1.25
C TRP A 16 -34.69 27.92 -0.64
N LYS A 17 -35.87 27.37 -0.28
CA LYS A 17 -36.02 26.05 0.31
C LYS A 17 -35.61 24.92 -0.65
N GLY A 18 -36.00 25.04 -1.93
CA GLY A 18 -35.68 24.05 -2.96
C GLY A 18 -34.18 23.84 -3.19
N PRO A 19 -33.40 24.89 -3.51
CA PRO A 19 -31.96 24.74 -3.72
C PRO A 19 -31.22 24.31 -2.44
N PHE A 20 -31.71 24.70 -1.25
CA PHE A 20 -31.14 24.26 0.01
C PHE A 20 -31.24 22.73 0.20
N PHE A 21 -32.41 22.14 -0.03
CA PHE A 21 -32.56 20.68 0.06
C PHE A 21 -31.76 19.94 -1.01
N PHE A 22 -31.63 20.53 -2.20
CA PHE A 22 -30.81 19.96 -3.26
C PHE A 22 -29.32 19.91 -2.87
N ILE A 23 -28.78 21.01 -2.35
CA ILE A 23 -27.38 21.09 -1.87
C ILE A 23 -27.15 20.09 -0.73
N LEU A 24 -28.11 19.98 0.21
CA LEU A 24 -28.02 19.03 1.32
C LEU A 24 -27.98 17.59 0.81
N MET A 25 -28.81 17.24 -0.17
CA MET A 25 -28.81 15.92 -0.80
C MET A 25 -27.48 15.61 -1.50
N CYS A 26 -26.92 16.59 -2.23
CA CYS A 26 -25.60 16.45 -2.86
C CYS A 26 -24.49 16.22 -1.83
N MET A 27 -24.53 16.90 -0.68
CA MET A 27 -23.55 16.70 0.39
C MET A 27 -23.65 15.32 1.03
N ILE A 28 -24.86 14.81 1.26
CA ILE A 28 -25.05 13.46 1.82
C ILE A 28 -24.50 12.40 0.85
N LEU A 29 -24.79 12.54 -0.44
CA LEU A 29 -24.31 11.62 -1.47
C LEU A 29 -22.78 11.64 -1.60
N SER A 30 -22.15 12.81 -1.58
CA SER A 30 -20.71 12.93 -1.68
C SER A 30 -20.02 12.30 -0.46
N VAL A 31 -20.45 12.64 0.76
CA VAL A 31 -19.89 12.06 1.98
C VAL A 31 -20.06 10.54 1.99
N GLY A 32 -21.25 10.02 1.64
CA GLY A 32 -21.48 8.58 1.56
C GLY A 32 -20.55 7.88 0.57
N PHE A 33 -20.35 8.45 -0.62
CA PHE A 33 -19.44 7.90 -1.62
C PHE A 33 -17.98 7.89 -1.15
N PHE A 34 -17.51 8.98 -0.53
CA PHE A 34 -16.14 9.07 -0.02
C PHE A 34 -15.87 8.07 1.10
N VAL A 35 -16.81 7.94 2.05
CA VAL A 35 -16.72 6.98 3.15
C VAL A 35 -16.73 5.55 2.62
N PHE A 36 -17.65 5.22 1.72
CA PHE A 36 -17.71 3.89 1.10
C PHE A 36 -16.42 3.54 0.36
N ARG A 37 -15.88 4.47 -0.44
CA ARG A 37 -14.61 4.29 -1.15
C ARG A 37 -13.45 4.09 -0.19
N TYR A 38 -13.40 4.85 0.90
CA TYR A 38 -12.35 4.72 1.91
C TYR A 38 -12.37 3.33 2.55
N TYR A 39 -13.54 2.86 3.00
CA TYR A 39 -13.67 1.52 3.59
C TYR A 39 -13.38 0.40 2.58
N TYR A 40 -13.83 0.55 1.33
CA TYR A 40 -13.56 -0.44 0.28
C TYR A 40 -12.06 -0.56 0.00
N LEU A 41 -11.36 0.57 -0.14
CA LEU A 41 -9.92 0.59 -0.40
C LEU A 41 -9.09 0.19 0.82
N SER A 42 -9.49 0.57 2.04
CA SER A 42 -8.78 0.18 3.26
C SER A 42 -8.87 -1.31 3.55
N THR A 43 -9.91 -1.98 3.04
CA THR A 43 -10.11 -3.42 3.21
C THR A 43 -9.24 -4.25 2.26
N ILE A 44 -8.70 -3.63 1.20
CA ILE A 44 -7.70 -4.29 0.34
C ILE A 44 -6.35 -4.23 1.06
N LYS A 45 -6.19 -5.10 2.06
CA LYS A 45 -4.89 -5.49 2.55
C LYS A 45 -4.22 -6.25 1.42
N ILE A 46 -3.34 -5.59 0.68
CA ILE A 46 -2.36 -6.29 -0.13
C ILE A 46 -1.42 -6.94 0.90
N GLU A 47 -1.80 -8.12 1.37
CA GLU A 47 -0.85 -9.02 2.01
C GLU A 47 0.20 -9.30 0.94
N SER A 48 1.31 -8.57 1.01
CA SER A 48 2.53 -9.00 0.35
C SER A 48 2.70 -10.45 0.76
N PRO A 49 2.87 -11.40 -0.19
CA PRO A 49 3.11 -12.79 0.20
C PRO A 49 4.22 -12.76 1.23
N GLU A 50 3.98 -13.34 2.41
CA GLU A 50 5.02 -13.47 3.43
C GLU A 50 6.18 -14.19 2.72
N GLU A 51 7.26 -13.44 2.46
CA GLU A 51 8.45 -14.03 1.86
C GLU A 51 8.93 -15.07 2.86
N ASN A 52 8.74 -16.34 2.53
CA ASN A 52 9.31 -17.42 3.31
C ASN A 52 10.82 -17.36 3.07
N LEU A 53 11.55 -16.70 3.96
CA LEU A 53 12.99 -16.53 3.87
C LEU A 53 13.73 -17.86 4.15
N GLY A 54 13.05 -18.85 4.75
CA GLY A 54 13.66 -20.08 5.22
C GLY A 54 14.31 -19.91 6.59
N SER A 55 15.09 -20.91 7.00
CA SER A 55 15.78 -20.90 8.30
C SER A 55 16.92 -19.88 8.31
N GLN A 56 17.18 -19.29 9.48
CA GLN A 56 18.38 -18.49 9.73
C GLN A 56 19.62 -19.38 9.68
N VAL A 57 20.65 -18.93 8.97
CA VAL A 57 21.91 -19.65 8.80
C VAL A 57 23.10 -18.70 8.86
N VAL A 58 24.21 -19.22 9.38
CA VAL A 58 25.51 -18.56 9.42
C VAL A 58 26.45 -19.33 8.51
N ILE A 59 27.12 -18.63 7.62
CA ILE A 59 28.05 -19.23 6.67
C ILE A 59 29.45 -18.82 7.06
N HIS A 60 30.24 -19.80 7.47
CA HIS A 60 31.64 -19.61 7.80
C HIS A 60 32.48 -19.81 6.53
N LEU A 61 33.03 -18.71 6.02
CA LEU A 61 33.88 -18.71 4.84
C LEU A 61 35.28 -19.24 5.17
N PRO A 62 36.00 -19.82 4.20
CA PRO A 62 37.36 -20.32 4.40
C PRO A 62 38.37 -19.21 4.74
N ASP A 63 38.04 -17.94 4.50
CA ASP A 63 38.84 -16.78 4.89
C ASP A 63 38.59 -16.33 6.35
N GLY A 64 37.73 -17.05 7.09
CA GLY A 64 37.37 -16.75 8.47
C GLY A 64 36.27 -15.71 8.63
N LYS A 65 35.66 -15.22 7.54
CA LYS A 65 34.51 -14.31 7.61
C LYS A 65 33.22 -15.10 7.83
N GLU A 66 32.27 -14.45 8.50
CA GLU A 66 30.95 -15.01 8.74
C GLU A 66 29.89 -14.20 8.01
N VAL A 67 28.97 -14.89 7.34
CA VAL A 67 27.86 -14.29 6.62
C VAL A 67 26.56 -14.79 7.23
N PHE A 68 25.81 -13.85 7.83
CA PHE A 68 24.49 -14.09 8.39
C PHE A 68 23.45 -13.93 7.30
N THR A 69 22.71 -14.99 7.00
CA THR A 69 21.70 -14.98 5.94
C THR A 69 20.57 -15.96 6.26
N TYR A 70 19.61 -16.05 5.35
CA TYR A 70 18.61 -17.09 5.33
C TYR A 70 18.88 -18.11 4.23
N GLU A 71 18.37 -19.31 4.44
CA GLU A 71 18.54 -20.47 3.55
C GLU A 71 18.11 -20.19 2.12
N ASN A 72 16.97 -19.51 1.90
CA ASN A 72 16.44 -19.30 0.55
C ASN A 72 17.22 -18.26 -0.26
N TYR A 73 18.14 -17.52 0.36
CA TYR A 73 19.05 -16.65 -0.36
C TYR A 73 20.31 -17.37 -0.85
N ILE A 74 20.51 -18.63 -0.45
CA ILE A 74 21.65 -19.44 -0.88
C ILE A 74 21.21 -20.30 -2.06
N PHE A 75 22.00 -20.29 -3.14
CA PHE A 75 21.74 -21.12 -4.31
C PHE A 75 23.04 -21.67 -4.87
N GLU A 76 22.98 -22.91 -5.34
CA GLU A 76 24.09 -23.58 -5.99
C GLU A 76 23.95 -23.44 -7.51
N LYS A 77 25.02 -22.97 -8.17
CA LYS A 77 25.08 -22.84 -9.61
C LYS A 77 26.47 -23.22 -10.11
N ASP A 78 26.53 -24.12 -11.08
CA ASP A 78 27.78 -24.57 -11.70
C ASP A 78 28.80 -25.15 -10.68
N GLY A 79 28.30 -25.85 -9.65
CA GLY A 79 29.11 -26.44 -8.57
C GLY A 79 29.70 -25.41 -7.59
N ARG A 80 29.20 -24.17 -7.63
CA ARG A 80 29.59 -23.07 -6.75
C ARG A 80 28.38 -22.59 -5.96
N THR A 81 28.62 -22.23 -4.70
CA THR A 81 27.57 -21.76 -3.79
C THR A 81 27.59 -20.25 -3.76
N TYR A 82 26.43 -19.63 -3.98
CA TYR A 82 26.30 -18.18 -3.97
C TYR A 82 25.19 -17.74 -3.03
N TYR A 83 25.38 -16.58 -2.43
CA TYR A 83 24.30 -15.82 -1.81
C TYR A 83 23.76 -14.83 -2.82
N LYS A 84 22.44 -14.73 -2.96
CA LYS A 84 21.77 -13.70 -3.75
C LYS A 84 20.70 -13.04 -2.89
N GLY A 85 21.09 -11.92 -2.29
CA GLY A 85 20.14 -10.97 -1.74
C GLY A 85 19.51 -10.11 -2.83
N GLU A 86 18.62 -9.21 -2.44
CA GLU A 86 17.87 -8.34 -3.35
C GLU A 86 18.79 -7.45 -4.22
N ARG A 87 19.94 -7.03 -3.69
CA ARG A 87 20.87 -6.08 -4.35
C ARG A 87 22.24 -6.65 -4.67
N ASN A 88 22.66 -7.70 -3.98
CA ASN A 88 24.04 -8.18 -4.02
C ASN A 88 24.09 -9.70 -4.22
N THR A 89 25.09 -10.15 -4.95
CA THR A 89 25.46 -11.56 -5.06
C THR A 89 26.86 -11.75 -4.48
N ILE A 90 27.02 -12.71 -3.57
CA ILE A 90 28.29 -12.99 -2.89
C ILE A 90 28.66 -14.44 -3.19
N ASP A 91 29.92 -14.69 -3.53
CA ASP A 91 30.44 -16.05 -3.68
C ASP A 91 30.72 -16.63 -2.29
N LEU A 92 30.12 -17.77 -1.99
CA LEU A 92 30.22 -18.49 -0.74
C LEU A 92 30.86 -19.87 -0.91
N THR A 93 31.49 -20.11 -2.06
CA THR A 93 32.06 -21.42 -2.41
C THR A 93 33.09 -21.86 -1.36
N GLY A 94 32.93 -23.07 -0.85
CA GLY A 94 33.80 -23.63 0.19
C GLY A 94 33.50 -23.16 1.61
N GLY A 95 32.45 -22.37 1.82
CA GLY A 95 31.95 -22.03 3.15
C GLY A 95 31.15 -23.18 3.77
N THR A 96 31.16 -23.27 5.10
CA THR A 96 30.33 -24.22 5.86
C THR A 96 29.08 -23.52 6.38
N VAL A 97 27.91 -24.13 6.19
CA VAL A 97 26.62 -23.58 6.63
C VAL A 97 26.24 -24.17 7.99
N THR A 98 26.01 -23.30 8.96
CA THR A 98 25.55 -23.65 10.31
C THR A 98 24.16 -23.07 10.52
N TYR A 99 23.23 -23.89 11.01
CA TYR A 99 21.89 -23.43 11.37
C TYR A 99 21.91 -22.92 12.81
N GLU A 100 22.00 -21.61 12.96
CA GLU A 100 21.95 -20.92 14.25
C GLU A 100 20.90 -19.82 14.19
N ASN A 101 20.09 -19.76 15.25
CA ASN A 101 19.14 -18.67 15.46
C ASN A 101 19.93 -17.52 16.07
N TRP A 102 20.15 -16.46 15.31
CA TRP A 102 20.85 -15.27 15.73
C TRP A 102 19.84 -14.19 16.19
N GLU A 103 20.17 -13.50 17.28
CA GLU A 103 19.37 -12.42 17.90
C GLU A 103 19.73 -11.03 17.39
#